data_AF-A0A9D1JLS4-F1
#
_entry.id   AF-A0A9D1JLS4-F1
#
_cell.length_a   1.000
_cell.length_b   1.000
_cell.length_c   1.000
_cell.angle_alpha   90.00
_cell.angle_beta   90.00
_cell.angle_gamma   90.00
#
_symmetry.space_group_name_H-M   'P 1'
#
loop_
_entity.id
_entity.type
_entity.pdbx_description
1 polymer ?
#
loop_
_entity_poly.entity_id
_entity_poly.type
_entity_poly.pdbx_seq_one_letter_code
_entity_poly.pdbx_strand_id
1 'polypeptide(L)'
;MKVYLVILEWGKDSEHEVELDIYSTYEKSYQKFNELIAEEKKPEKSWVGDIKWNGDVPDDEHVELDYLDRRNDTDETECYWLISDNWNGAYTYISIQIREVL
;
A
#
# COMPACT_ATOMS: atom_id res chain seq x y z
N MET A 1 -21.76 -3.10 -12.18
CA MET A 1 -21.55 -2.67 -10.77
C MET A 1 -20.05 -2.48 -10.56
N LYS A 2 -19.61 -1.48 -9.79
CA LYS A 2 -18.19 -1.33 -9.45
C LYS A 2 -17.86 -2.15 -8.20
N VAL A 3 -16.67 -2.74 -8.19
CA VAL A 3 -16.04 -3.32 -7.00
C VAL A 3 -14.64 -2.74 -6.87
N TYR A 4 -14.19 -2.62 -5.63
CA TYR A 4 -12.92 -1.98 -5.30
C TYR A 4 -12.07 -3.01 -4.57
N LEU A 5 -10.96 -3.39 -5.18
CA LEU A 5 -10.04 -4.39 -4.66
C LEU A 5 -8.92 -3.65 -3.94
N VAL A 6 -8.76 -3.90 -2.64
CA VAL A 6 -7.59 -3.47 -1.88
C VAL A 6 -6.62 -4.65 -1.88
N ILE A 7 -5.44 -4.42 -2.43
CA ILE A 7 -4.38 -5.42 -2.55
C ILE A 7 -3.26 -5.01 -1.61
N LEU A 8 -2.84 -5.91 -0.74
CA LEU A 8 -1.58 -5.84 -0.01
C LEU A 8 -0.68 -6.94 -0.57
N GLU A 9 0.41 -6.56 -1.19
CA GLU A 9 1.44 -7.46 -1.67
C GLU A 9 2.75 -7.13 -0.95
N TRP A 10 3.46 -8.13 -0.47
CA TRP A 10 4.78 -7.93 0.12
C TRP A 10 5.67 -9.09 -0.21
N GLY A 11 6.97 -8.84 -0.20
CA GLY A 11 7.92 -9.88 -0.54
C GLY A 11 9.34 -9.50 -0.26
N LYS A 12 10.21 -10.47 -0.47
CA LYS A 12 11.65 -10.32 -0.43
C LYS A 12 12.28 -11.18 -1.50
N ASP A 13 13.17 -10.59 -2.29
CA ASP A 13 13.84 -11.26 -3.41
C ASP A 13 12.82 -11.85 -4.42
N SER A 14 12.72 -13.17 -4.52
CA SER A 14 11.78 -13.87 -5.41
C SER A 14 10.51 -14.38 -4.73
N GLU A 15 10.41 -14.24 -3.41
CA GLU A 15 9.26 -14.73 -2.62
C GLU A 15 8.32 -13.57 -2.33
N HIS A 16 7.02 -13.77 -2.55
CA HIS A 16 5.99 -12.78 -2.28
C HIS A 16 4.69 -13.43 -1.81
N GLU A 17 3.93 -12.68 -1.03
CA GLU A 17 2.59 -13.01 -0.58
C GLU A 17 1.63 -11.88 -0.99
N VAL A 18 0.36 -12.24 -1.16
CA VAL A 18 -0.70 -11.31 -1.55
C VAL A 18 -1.94 -11.55 -0.69
N GLU A 19 -2.43 -10.48 -0.09
CA GLU A 19 -3.75 -10.40 0.54
C GLU A 19 -4.67 -9.49 -0.28
N LEU A 20 -5.94 -9.86 -0.33
CA LEU A 20 -6.94 -9.17 -1.13
C LEU A 20 -8.24 -9.02 -0.37
N ASP A 21 -8.67 -7.76 -0.22
CA ASP A 21 -9.96 -7.38 0.33
C ASP A 21 -10.84 -6.77 -0.78
N ILE A 22 -12.13 -7.11 -0.78
CA ILE A 22 -13.09 -6.62 -1.78
C ILE A 22 -14.15 -5.76 -1.10
N TYR A 23 -14.35 -4.55 -1.63
CA TYR A 23 -15.35 -3.60 -1.14
C TYR A 23 -16.35 -3.22 -2.23
N SER A 24 -17.57 -2.88 -1.80
CA SER A 24 -18.64 -2.38 -2.67
C SER A 24 -18.67 -0.86 -2.83
N THR A 25 -17.84 -0.13 -2.07
CA THR A 25 -17.78 1.33 -2.07
C THR A 25 -16.34 1.79 -1.97
N TYR A 26 -15.98 2.81 -2.74
CA TYR A 26 -14.63 3.39 -2.74
C TYR A 26 -14.16 3.86 -1.36
N GLU A 27 -15.05 4.50 -0.60
CA GLU A 27 -14.72 5.02 0.73
C GLU A 27 -14.23 3.93 1.69
N LYS A 28 -14.86 2.75 1.68
CA LYS A 28 -14.43 1.62 2.52
C LYS A 28 -13.08 1.06 2.08
N SER A 29 -12.84 0.95 0.76
CA SER A 29 -11.54 0.52 0.26
C SER A 29 -10.44 1.53 0.60
N TYR A 30 -10.73 2.83 0.54
CA TYR A 30 -9.77 3.88 0.88
C TYR A 30 -9.47 3.94 2.38
N GLN A 31 -10.46 3.69 3.24
CA GLN A 31 -10.22 3.48 4.67
C GLN A 31 -9.28 2.30 4.92
N LYS A 32 -9.52 1.15 4.28
CA LYS A 32 -8.66 -0.02 4.43
C LYS A 32 -7.25 0.22 3.87
N PHE A 33 -7.12 0.88 2.73
CA PHE A 33 -5.83 1.28 2.16
C PHE A 33 -4.98 2.08 3.16
N ASN A 34 -5.56 3.09 3.80
CA ASN A 34 -4.86 3.89 4.81
C ASN A 34 -4.58 3.10 6.10
N GLU A 35 -5.51 2.22 6.51
CA GLU A 35 -5.30 1.32 7.64
C GLU A 35 -4.08 0.43 7.41
N LEU A 36 -3.96 -0.19 6.23
CA LEU A 36 -2.84 -1.05 5.88
C LEU A 36 -1.51 -0.29 5.89
N ILE A 37 -1.44 0.92 5.33
CA ILE A 37 -0.22 1.76 5.41
C ILE A 37 0.15 2.03 6.86
N ALA A 38 -0.83 2.34 7.71
CA ALA A 38 -0.59 2.59 9.13
C ALA A 38 -0.16 1.33 9.90
N GLU A 39 -0.69 0.15 9.56
CA GLU A 39 -0.26 -1.13 10.13
C GLU A 39 1.16 -1.50 9.68
N GLU A 40 1.50 -1.36 8.39
CA GLU A 40 2.85 -1.65 7.88
C GLU A 40 3.93 -0.83 8.59
N LYS A 41 3.62 0.42 8.95
CA LYS A 41 4.54 1.29 9.70
C LYS A 41 4.75 0.87 11.17
N LYS A 42 4.12 -0.21 11.65
CA LYS A 42 4.33 -0.72 13.01
C LYS A 42 5.42 -1.79 13.05
N PRO A 43 6.41 -1.71 13.96
CA PRO A 43 7.52 -2.67 14.04
C PRO A 43 7.08 -4.13 14.21
N GLU A 44 5.94 -4.38 14.85
CA GLU A 44 5.41 -5.74 15.06
C GLU A 44 4.68 -6.34 13.85
N LYS A 45 4.49 -5.56 12.77
CA LYS A 45 3.71 -5.96 11.60
C LYS A 45 4.57 -6.21 10.37
N SER A 46 5.53 -5.34 10.09
CA SER A 46 6.26 -5.36 8.84
C SER A 46 7.65 -4.78 9.00
N TRP A 47 8.53 -5.13 8.05
CA TRP A 47 9.88 -4.58 7.91
C TRP A 47 9.86 -3.04 7.79
N VAL A 48 8.77 -2.48 7.26
CA VAL A 48 8.55 -1.04 7.16
C VAL A 48 8.54 -0.35 8.52
N GLY A 49 8.13 -1.06 9.58
CA GLY A 49 8.11 -0.54 10.95
C GLY A 49 9.50 -0.28 11.53
N ASP A 50 10.55 -0.88 10.98
CA ASP A 50 11.95 -0.65 11.41
C ASP A 50 12.60 0.55 10.70
N ILE A 51 11.92 1.14 9.71
CA ILE A 51 12.42 2.28 8.93
C ILE A 51 12.37 3.56 9.77
N LYS A 52 13.44 4.35 9.68
CA LYS A 52 13.43 5.72 10.22
C LYS A 52 12.77 6.67 9.23
N TRP A 53 11.99 7.61 9.74
CA TRP A 53 11.22 8.55 8.92
C TRP A 53 11.63 9.99 9.21
N ASN A 54 11.79 10.79 8.15
CA ASN A 54 11.90 12.25 8.20
C ASN A 54 10.62 12.87 7.60
N GLY A 55 9.60 13.04 8.45
CA GLY A 55 8.25 13.34 7.97
C GLY A 55 7.65 12.13 7.28
N ASP A 56 7.17 12.30 6.05
CA ASP A 56 6.58 11.23 5.23
C ASP A 56 7.58 10.53 4.30
N VAL A 57 8.86 10.85 4.42
CA VAL A 57 9.94 10.31 3.58
C VAL A 57 10.83 9.39 4.41
N PRO A 58 11.20 8.19 3.91
CA PRO A 58 12.21 7.35 4.54
C PRO A 58 13.55 8.09 4.71
N ASP A 59 14.16 8.00 5.90
CA ASP A 59 15.49 8.52 6.22
C ASP A 59 16.54 7.39 6.06
N ASP A 60 16.55 6.78 4.88
CA ASP A 60 17.47 5.72 4.47
C ASP A 60 17.67 5.80 2.95
N GLU A 61 18.91 5.82 2.48
CA GLU A 61 19.24 5.96 1.05
C GLU A 61 18.96 4.69 0.22
N HIS A 62 18.76 3.56 0.89
CA HIS A 62 18.43 2.29 0.24
C HIS A 62 16.92 2.06 0.12
N VAL A 63 16.13 2.86 0.83
CA VAL A 63 14.68 2.75 0.85
C VAL A 63 14.07 3.79 -0.09
N GLU A 64 13.28 3.32 -1.04
CA GLU A 64 12.50 4.16 -1.94
C GLU A 64 11.01 4.08 -1.60
N LEU A 65 10.32 5.22 -1.72
CA LEU A 65 8.88 5.35 -1.55
C LEU A 65 8.28 6.01 -2.79
N ASP A 66 7.35 5.33 -3.44
CA ASP A 66 6.51 5.86 -4.51
C ASP A 66 5.03 5.69 -4.16
N TYR A 67 4.20 6.68 -4.49
CA TYR A 67 2.77 6.61 -4.16
C TYR A 67 1.92 7.51 -5.07
N LEU A 68 0.68 7.07 -5.27
CA LEU A 68 -0.38 7.84 -5.89
C LEU A 68 -1.57 7.87 -4.94
N ASP A 69 -1.84 9.05 -4.39
CA ASP A 69 -3.00 9.29 -3.55
C ASP A 69 -4.20 9.81 -4.36
N ARG A 70 -5.40 9.75 -3.77
CA ARG A 70 -6.61 10.30 -4.36
C ARG A 70 -6.50 11.82 -4.51
N ARG A 71 -7.04 12.38 -5.59
CA ARG A 71 -6.97 13.84 -5.85
C ARG A 71 -7.88 14.67 -4.96
N ASN A 72 -9.02 14.10 -4.54
CA ASN A 72 -9.95 14.71 -3.57
C ASN A 72 -10.92 13.64 -3.01
N ASP A 73 -11.69 14.01 -1.99
CA ASP A 73 -12.60 13.11 -1.26
C ASP A 73 -13.79 12.58 -2.08
N THR A 74 -14.03 13.13 -3.26
CA THR A 74 -15.12 12.72 -4.16
C THR A 74 -14.62 11.97 -5.39
N ASP A 75 -13.30 11.90 -5.60
CA ASP A 75 -12.70 11.27 -6.77
C ASP A 75 -12.51 9.79 -6.50
N GLU A 76 -13.09 8.95 -7.36
CA GLU A 76 -12.85 7.52 -7.37
C GLU A 76 -11.67 7.22 -8.29
N THR A 77 -10.48 7.07 -7.72
CA THR A 77 -9.25 6.79 -8.48
C THR A 77 -8.55 5.55 -7.97
N GLU A 78 -7.83 4.87 -8.85
CA GLU A 78 -6.82 3.93 -8.37
C GLU A 78 -5.77 4.69 -7.55
N CYS A 79 -5.35 4.07 -6.45
CA CYS A 79 -4.35 4.60 -5.54
C CYS A 79 -3.31 3.51 -5.30
N TYR A 80 -2.08 3.91 -5.03
CA TYR A 80 -1.06 2.96 -4.60
C TYR A 80 -0.05 3.58 -3.64
N TRP A 81 0.60 2.72 -2.89
CA TRP A 81 1.70 3.02 -2.00
C TRP A 81 2.71 1.89 -2.10
N LEU A 82 3.91 2.20 -2.58
CA LEU A 82 5.01 1.26 -2.81
C LEU A 82 6.22 1.71 -2.01
N ILE A 83 6.69 0.85 -1.12
CA ILE A 83 7.97 1.03 -0.44
C ILE A 83 8.87 -0.17 -0.74
N SER A 84 10.14 0.10 -1.04
CA SER A 84 11.11 -0.93 -1.39
C SER A 84 12.49 -0.64 -0.81
N ASP A 85 13.15 -1.67 -0.30
CA ASP A 85 14.55 -1.65 0.09
C ASP A 85 15.39 -2.26 -1.04
N ASN A 86 16.11 -1.41 -1.76
CA ASN A 86 16.92 -1.78 -2.91
C ASN A 86 18.20 -2.55 -2.54
N TRP A 87 18.54 -2.62 -1.25
CA TRP A 87 19.65 -3.44 -0.77
C TRP A 87 19.16 -4.83 -0.35
N ASN A 88 18.13 -4.91 0.50
CA ASN A 88 17.63 -6.18 1.02
C ASN A 88 16.62 -6.87 0.10
N GLY A 89 16.19 -6.22 -0.99
CA GLY A 89 15.21 -6.76 -1.93
C GLY A 89 13.80 -6.89 -1.36
N ALA A 90 13.53 -6.26 -0.21
CA ALA A 90 12.22 -6.27 0.44
C ALA A 90 11.30 -5.21 -0.19
N TYR A 91 10.02 -5.49 -0.31
CA TYR A 91 9.03 -4.51 -0.74
C TYR A 91 7.67 -4.75 -0.09
N THR A 92 6.90 -3.67 0.00
CA THR A 92 5.47 -3.70 0.29
C THR A 92 4.76 -2.80 -0.73
N TYR A 93 3.73 -3.35 -1.38
CA TYR A 93 2.87 -2.67 -2.33
C TYR A 93 1.41 -2.77 -1.89
N ILE A 94 0.81 -1.62 -1.60
CA ILE A 94 -0.62 -1.51 -1.27
C ILE A 94 -1.30 -0.76 -2.41
N SER A 95 -2.42 -1.26 -2.93
CA SER A 95 -3.16 -0.55 -3.98
C SER A 95 -4.67 -0.72 -3.91
N ILE A 96 -5.39 0.23 -4.49
CA ILE A 96 -6.81 0.14 -4.78
C ILE A 96 -6.98 -0.02 -6.29
N GLN A 97 -7.56 -1.13 -6.73
CA GLN A 97 -7.93 -1.36 -8.12
C GLN A 97 -9.45 -1.27 -8.29
N ILE A 98 -9.90 -0.53 -9.30
CA ILE A 98 -11.34 -0.39 -9.61
C ILE A 98 -11.70 -1.38 -10.71
N ARG A 99 -12.73 -2.19 -10.50
CA ARG A 99 -13.20 -3.18 -11.49
C ARG A 99 -14.70 -3.03 -11.72
N GLU A 100 -15.10 -3.22 -12.98
CA GLU A 100 -16.51 -3.35 -13.33
C GLU A 100 -16.88 -4.82 -13.43
N VAL A 101 -17.97 -5.20 -12.77
CA VAL A 101 -18.56 -6.53 -12.83
C VAL A 101 -19.96 -6.45 -13.45
N LEU A 102 -20.24 -7.40 -14.34
CA LEU A 102 -21.48 -7.55 -15.10
C LEU A 102 -22.57 -8.29 -14.30
#